data_AF-A0A084JJT2-F1
#
_entry.id   AF-A0A084JJT2-F1
#
_cell.length_a   1.000
_cell.length_b   1.000
_cell.length_c   1.000
_cell.angle_alpha   90.00
_cell.angle_beta   90.00
_cell.angle_gamma   90.00
#
_symmetry.space_group_name_H-M   'P 1'
#
loop_
_entity.id
_entity.type
_entity.pdbx_description
1 polymer ?
#
loop_
_entity_poly.entity_id
_entity_poly.type
_entity_poly.pdbx_seq_one_letter_code
_entity_poly.pdbx_strand_id
1 'polypeptide(L)'
;MRKSKSFGDHLVTVLAYLFIGLFGLLCLYPLVLTLGVSLSSEREIVMHGYSAIPQKFTLNTYIYIFANSGMRILKSYGVTIFVTAAGTIGAMIITSMIAFALSIKSLKYRNVIAFLCNFTIVFSAGLIPWYVVCVNYYGLKNNILALILPSIFSVWNMFLMRTYFSSISPSLYEAAKIDGASYMLIYWRIALPLSKTAVLTVGLMYALQYWNDWWNALIFINDKDLFPLQYYLYTILSNVNAISSGRIPSGAAAGITLPSETVKMAVTVITIGPIIFLYPFVQKYFVQGIMTGAVKE
;
A
#
# COMPACT_ATOMS: atom_id res chain seq x y z
N MET A 1 36.82 -17.66 -11.30
CA MET A 1 36.92 -18.11 -12.70
C MET A 1 35.57 -17.98 -13.37
N ARG A 2 35.42 -17.07 -14.34
CA ARG A 2 34.16 -16.87 -15.09
C ARG A 2 34.08 -18.03 -16.11
N LYS A 3 33.29 -19.08 -15.84
CA LYS A 3 33.07 -20.15 -16.82
C LYS A 3 32.62 -19.49 -18.14
N SER A 4 33.30 -19.81 -19.24
CA SER A 4 32.86 -19.45 -20.59
C SER A 4 31.42 -19.94 -20.73
N LYS A 5 30.48 -19.00 -20.88
CA LYS A 5 29.05 -19.33 -21.02
C LYS A 5 28.89 -20.15 -22.30
N SER A 6 28.23 -21.30 -22.19
CA SER A 6 27.89 -22.13 -23.35
C SER A 6 27.00 -21.34 -24.32
N PHE A 7 27.00 -21.68 -25.61
CA PHE A 7 26.08 -21.07 -26.58
C PHE A 7 24.61 -21.17 -26.13
N GLY A 8 24.25 -22.28 -25.48
CA GLY A 8 22.93 -22.46 -24.85
C GLY A 8 22.66 -21.45 -23.73
N ASP A 9 23.66 -21.16 -22.88
CA ASP A 9 23.51 -20.17 -21.80
C ASP A 9 23.30 -18.76 -22.37
N HIS A 10 23.97 -18.43 -23.47
CA HIS A 10 23.79 -17.16 -24.16
C HIS A 10 22.40 -17.03 -24.77
N LEU A 11 21.90 -18.07 -25.44
CA LEU A 11 20.55 -18.08 -26.03
C LEU A 11 19.47 -17.93 -24.94
N VAL A 12 19.57 -18.69 -23.85
CA VAL A 12 18.63 -18.60 -22.72
C VAL A 12 18.67 -17.21 -22.09
N THR A 13 19.86 -16.63 -21.91
CA THR A 13 20.02 -15.28 -21.37
C THR A 13 19.33 -14.24 -22.26
N VAL A 14 19.50 -14.31 -23.59
CA VAL A 14 18.89 -13.37 -24.55
C VAL A 14 17.36 -13.52 -24.55
N LEU A 15 16.85 -14.75 -24.60
CA LEU A 15 15.40 -15.01 -24.54
C LEU A 15 14.79 -14.52 -23.23
N ALA A 16 15.46 -14.72 -22.10
CA ALA A 16 15.01 -14.23 -20.80
C ALA A 16 14.97 -12.69 -20.77
N TYR A 17 16.00 -12.00 -21.27
CA TYR A 17 15.99 -10.54 -21.35
C TYR A 17 14.90 -10.01 -22.28
N LEU A 18 14.67 -10.65 -23.43
CA LEU A 18 13.59 -10.28 -24.35
C LEU A 18 12.22 -10.46 -23.69
N PHE A 19 11.97 -11.60 -23.06
CA PHE A 19 10.71 -11.89 -22.39
C PHE A 19 10.45 -10.92 -21.23
N ILE A 20 11.43 -10.74 -20.34
CA ILE A 20 11.32 -9.82 -19.20
C ILE A 20 11.17 -8.37 -19.69
N GLY A 21 11.90 -7.97 -20.73
CA GLY A 21 11.80 -6.65 -21.34
C GLY A 21 10.40 -6.38 -21.92
N LEU A 22 9.88 -7.33 -22.71
CA LEU A 22 8.53 -7.23 -23.28
C LEU A 22 7.45 -7.17 -22.18
N PHE A 23 7.57 -8.05 -21.17
CA PHE A 23 6.66 -8.06 -20.04
C PHE A 23 6.69 -6.73 -19.27
N GLY A 24 7.89 -6.17 -19.04
CA GLY A 24 8.05 -4.85 -18.45
C GLY A 24 7.36 -3.75 -19.24
N LEU A 25 7.47 -3.76 -20.58
CA LEU A 25 6.77 -2.81 -21.45
C LEU A 25 5.25 -2.95 -21.37
N LEU A 26 4.73 -4.18 -21.32
CA LEU A 26 3.29 -4.43 -21.15
C LEU A 26 2.76 -3.90 -19.80
N CYS A 27 3.56 -4.01 -18.73
CA CYS A 27 3.20 -3.44 -17.42
C CYS A 27 3.27 -1.90 -17.40
N LEU A 28 4.15 -1.28 -18.19
CA LEU A 28 4.25 0.18 -18.30
C LEU A 28 3.14 0.78 -19.16
N TYR A 29 2.67 0.05 -20.17
CA TYR A 29 1.63 0.51 -21.10
C TYR A 29 0.39 1.12 -20.42
N PRO A 30 -0.27 0.49 -19.43
CA PRO A 30 -1.43 1.09 -18.77
C PRO A 30 -1.11 2.40 -18.05
N LEU A 31 0.08 2.54 -17.46
CA LEU A 31 0.49 3.78 -16.79
C LEU A 31 0.67 4.93 -17.80
N VAL A 32 1.31 4.63 -18.94
CA VAL A 32 1.47 5.60 -20.03
C VAL A 32 0.11 5.95 -20.64
N LEU A 33 -0.78 4.98 -20.81
CA LEU A 33 -2.13 5.19 -21.30
C LEU A 33 -2.93 6.11 -20.37
N THR A 34 -2.91 5.84 -19.06
CA THR A 34 -3.58 6.68 -18.07
C THR A 34 -3.06 8.12 -18.12
N LEU A 35 -1.74 8.31 -18.24
CA LEU A 35 -1.15 9.65 -18.36
C LEU A 35 -1.51 10.35 -19.68
N GLY A 36 -1.49 9.62 -20.81
CA GLY A 36 -1.87 10.17 -22.11
C GLY A 36 -3.32 10.60 -22.17
N VAL A 37 -4.22 9.79 -21.59
CA VAL A 37 -5.65 10.07 -21.54
C VAL A 37 -5.96 11.21 -20.57
N SER A 38 -5.27 11.31 -19.43
CA SER A 38 -5.48 12.41 -18.48
C SER A 38 -5.08 13.79 -19.04
N LEU A 39 -4.19 13.82 -20.02
CA LEU A 39 -3.70 15.02 -20.72
C LEU A 39 -4.41 15.25 -22.07
N SER A 40 -5.39 14.44 -22.43
CA SER A 40 -6.16 14.58 -23.67
C SER A 40 -7.47 15.32 -23.43
N SER A 41 -8.02 15.95 -24.48
CA SER A 41 -9.36 16.53 -24.39
C SER A 41 -10.44 15.46 -24.56
N GLU A 42 -11.52 15.55 -23.78
CA GLU A 42 -12.58 14.53 -23.80
C GLU A 42 -13.16 14.26 -25.17
N ARG A 43 -13.41 15.31 -25.96
CA ARG A 43 -13.99 15.18 -27.30
C ARG A 43 -13.19 14.22 -28.19
N GLU A 44 -11.87 14.25 -28.08
CA GLU A 44 -10.98 13.40 -28.86
C GLU A 44 -11.04 11.94 -28.37
N ILE A 45 -11.17 11.72 -27.07
CA ILE A 45 -11.32 10.37 -26.49
C ILE A 45 -12.63 9.72 -26.94
N VAL A 46 -13.72 10.49 -26.98
CA VAL A 46 -15.02 9.99 -27.45
C VAL A 46 -14.99 9.69 -28.95
N MET A 47 -14.30 10.50 -29.75
CA MET A 47 -14.27 10.37 -31.22
C MET A 47 -13.25 9.34 -31.73
N HIS A 48 -12.08 9.26 -31.11
CA HIS A 48 -10.93 8.48 -31.59
C HIS A 48 -10.50 7.36 -30.63
N GLY A 49 -11.11 7.27 -29.44
CA GLY A 49 -10.80 6.28 -28.43
C GLY A 49 -9.58 6.63 -27.57
N TYR A 50 -9.18 5.69 -26.72
CA TYR A 50 -8.03 5.85 -25.83
C TYR A 50 -6.71 5.75 -26.59
N SER A 51 -5.81 6.72 -26.36
CA SER A 51 -4.48 6.74 -26.94
C SER A 51 -3.43 7.02 -25.87
N ALA A 52 -2.28 6.33 -25.97
CA ALA A 52 -1.15 6.54 -25.07
C ALA A 52 -0.47 7.89 -25.28
N ILE A 53 -0.51 8.41 -26.50
CA ILE A 53 -0.02 9.75 -26.84
C ILE A 53 -1.25 10.65 -27.01
N PRO A 54 -1.32 11.78 -26.29
CA PRO A 54 -2.47 12.69 -26.39
C PRO A 54 -2.54 13.28 -27.79
N GLN A 55 -3.67 13.07 -28.49
CA GLN A 55 -3.90 13.65 -29.81
C GLN A 55 -4.01 15.17 -29.75
N LYS A 56 -4.68 15.67 -28.69
CA LYS A 56 -4.73 17.09 -28.36
C LYS A 56 -4.38 17.27 -26.89
N PHE A 57 -3.18 17.80 -26.66
CA PHE A 57 -2.70 18.11 -25.33
C PHE A 57 -3.55 19.21 -24.67
N THR A 58 -4.03 18.96 -23.47
CA THR A 58 -4.75 19.94 -22.64
C THR A 58 -4.54 19.67 -21.16
N LEU A 59 -4.47 20.75 -20.37
CA LEU A 59 -4.43 20.71 -18.91
C LEU A 59 -5.78 21.10 -18.28
N ASN A 60 -6.81 21.31 -19.10
CA ASN A 60 -8.11 21.79 -18.63
C ASN A 60 -8.71 20.89 -17.55
N THR A 61 -8.54 19.57 -17.67
CA THR A 61 -8.98 18.59 -16.68
C THR A 61 -8.34 18.80 -15.32
N TYR A 62 -7.02 19.01 -15.29
CA TYR A 62 -6.29 19.30 -14.05
C TYR A 62 -6.69 20.66 -13.47
N ILE A 63 -6.79 21.70 -14.31
CA ILE A 63 -7.23 23.04 -13.88
C ILE A 63 -8.64 22.96 -13.26
N TYR A 64 -9.55 22.23 -13.89
CA TYR A 64 -10.90 22.01 -13.38
C TYR A 64 -10.90 21.30 -12.01
N ILE A 65 -10.08 20.24 -11.86
CA ILE A 65 -9.96 19.51 -10.58
C ILE A 65 -9.40 20.42 -9.49
N PHE A 66 -8.32 21.14 -9.75
CA PHE A 66 -7.68 22.01 -8.75
C PHE A 66 -8.52 23.25 -8.42
N ALA A 67 -9.23 23.84 -9.39
CA ALA A 67 -10.11 24.97 -9.15
C ALA A 67 -11.33 24.60 -8.29
N ASN A 68 -11.95 23.44 -8.54
CA ASN A 68 -13.17 23.03 -7.84
C ASN A 68 -12.92 22.20 -6.57
N SER A 69 -11.78 21.53 -6.48
CA SER A 69 -11.50 20.53 -5.44
C SER A 69 -10.06 20.57 -4.90
N GLY A 70 -9.22 21.51 -5.32
CA GLY A 70 -7.80 21.55 -4.96
C GLY A 70 -7.55 21.60 -3.45
N MET A 71 -8.28 22.45 -2.70
CA MET A 71 -8.15 22.53 -1.24
C MET A 71 -8.54 21.21 -0.55
N ARG A 72 -9.59 20.54 -1.04
CA ARG A 72 -10.04 19.24 -0.51
C ARG A 72 -9.01 18.15 -0.80
N ILE A 73 -8.48 18.11 -2.01
CA ILE A 73 -7.41 17.18 -2.40
C ILE A 73 -6.18 17.37 -1.53
N LEU A 74 -5.75 18.61 -1.29
CA LEU A 74 -4.61 18.91 -0.43
C LEU A 74 -4.84 18.45 1.02
N LYS A 75 -6.05 18.66 1.55
CA LYS A 75 -6.43 18.15 2.87
C LYS A 75 -6.43 16.63 2.93
N SER A 76 -7.01 15.98 1.91
CA SER A 76 -6.99 14.52 1.77
C SER A 76 -5.58 13.94 1.67
N TYR A 77 -4.65 14.65 1.01
CA TYR A 77 -3.22 14.31 1.05
C TYR A 77 -2.66 14.38 2.47
N GLY A 78 -2.95 15.46 3.21
CA GLY A 78 -2.53 15.60 4.60
C GLY A 78 -3.02 14.43 5.47
N VAL A 79 -4.29 14.05 5.34
CA VAL A 79 -4.86 12.90 6.03
C VAL A 79 -4.17 11.60 5.62
N THR A 80 -4.02 11.33 4.32
CA THR A 80 -3.37 10.11 3.83
C THR A 80 -1.92 10.00 4.29
N ILE A 81 -1.14 11.08 4.22
CA ILE A 81 0.25 11.10 4.67
C ILE A 81 0.31 10.84 6.17
N PHE A 82 -0.52 11.51 6.96
CA PHE A 82 -0.57 11.32 8.41
C PHE A 82 -0.94 9.87 8.79
N VAL A 83 -2.03 9.35 8.23
CA VAL A 83 -2.51 7.98 8.49
C VAL A 83 -1.47 6.97 8.04
N THR A 84 -0.84 7.17 6.89
CA THR A 84 0.21 6.28 6.38
C THR A 84 1.43 6.28 7.30
N ALA A 85 1.93 7.46 7.69
CA ALA A 85 3.10 7.55 8.55
C ALA A 85 2.83 7.02 9.96
N ALA A 86 1.78 7.52 10.63
CA ALA A 86 1.43 7.12 11.99
C ALA A 86 1.00 5.65 12.05
N GLY A 87 0.19 5.21 11.10
CA GLY A 87 -0.24 3.82 10.97
C GLY A 87 0.91 2.87 10.71
N THR A 88 1.81 3.19 9.78
CA THR A 88 2.97 2.33 9.50
C THR A 88 3.90 2.20 10.69
N ILE A 89 4.20 3.30 11.39
CA ILE A 89 5.05 3.28 12.58
C ILE A 89 4.40 2.46 13.69
N GLY A 90 3.13 2.74 14.01
CA GLY A 90 2.38 2.02 15.04
C GLY A 90 2.25 0.53 14.73
N ALA A 91 1.88 0.21 13.49
CA ALA A 91 1.74 -1.16 13.03
C ALA A 91 3.06 -1.91 13.06
N MET A 92 4.17 -1.29 12.64
CA MET A 92 5.49 -1.90 12.70
C MET A 92 5.91 -2.19 14.13
N ILE A 93 5.75 -1.24 15.07
CA ILE A 93 6.10 -1.45 16.47
C ILE A 93 5.33 -2.65 17.05
N ILE A 94 4.01 -2.68 16.90
CA ILE A 94 3.17 -3.76 17.44
C ILE A 94 3.55 -5.09 16.79
N THR A 95 3.63 -5.13 15.47
CA THR A 95 3.88 -6.35 14.69
C THR A 95 5.25 -6.94 15.00
N SER A 96 6.28 -6.11 15.03
CA SER A 96 7.65 -6.57 15.28
C SER A 96 7.88 -7.00 16.73
N MET A 97 7.25 -6.34 17.71
CA MET A 97 7.30 -6.79 19.11
C MET A 97 6.63 -8.15 19.30
N ILE A 98 5.44 -8.36 18.73
CA ILE A 98 4.76 -9.66 18.78
C ILE A 98 5.59 -10.73 18.07
N ALA A 99 6.08 -10.43 16.88
CA ALA A 99 6.91 -11.34 16.11
C ALA A 99 8.20 -11.74 16.85
N PHE A 100 8.86 -10.78 17.53
CA PHE A 100 10.04 -11.04 18.33
C PHE A 100 9.72 -11.95 19.51
N ALA A 101 8.65 -11.66 20.27
CA ALA A 101 8.22 -12.52 21.38
C ALA A 101 7.97 -13.97 20.91
N LEU A 102 7.32 -14.15 19.75
CA LEU A 102 7.03 -15.47 19.18
C LEU A 102 8.25 -16.18 18.55
N SER A 103 9.34 -15.45 18.30
CA SER A 103 10.61 -16.04 17.85
C SER A 103 11.37 -16.72 19.01
N ILE A 104 11.15 -16.28 20.25
CA ILE A 104 11.83 -16.82 21.44
C ILE A 104 11.32 -18.23 21.74
N LYS A 105 12.19 -19.24 21.58
CA LYS A 105 11.82 -20.65 21.75
C LYS A 105 11.38 -21.01 23.17
N SER A 106 11.91 -20.34 24.18
CA SER A 106 11.61 -20.58 25.60
C SER A 106 10.30 -19.95 26.09
N LEU A 107 9.58 -19.19 25.25
CA LEU A 107 8.33 -18.57 25.66
C LEU A 107 7.20 -19.62 25.76
N LYS A 108 6.71 -19.86 26.99
CA LYS A 108 5.77 -20.94 27.35
C LYS A 108 4.54 -21.07 26.42
N TYR A 109 3.93 -19.95 26.03
CA TYR A 109 2.68 -19.93 25.24
C TYR A 109 2.84 -19.52 23.78
N ARG A 110 4.06 -19.51 23.24
CA ARG A 110 4.32 -19.03 21.86
C ARG A 110 3.47 -19.73 20.79
N ASN A 111 3.27 -21.04 20.90
CA ASN A 111 2.52 -21.81 19.90
C ASN A 111 1.02 -21.53 20.00
N VAL A 112 0.49 -21.35 21.21
CA VAL A 112 -0.92 -21.02 21.42
C VAL A 112 -1.22 -19.62 20.88
N ILE A 113 -0.37 -18.64 21.16
CA ILE A 113 -0.53 -17.28 20.64
C ILE A 113 -0.42 -17.28 19.11
N ALA A 114 0.58 -17.97 18.55
CA ALA A 114 0.72 -18.10 17.09
C ALA A 114 -0.50 -18.77 16.44
N PHE A 115 -1.06 -19.80 17.08
CA PHE A 115 -2.28 -20.46 16.63
C PHE A 115 -3.47 -19.50 16.66
N LEU A 116 -3.69 -18.77 17.75
CA LEU A 116 -4.77 -17.78 17.86
C LEU A 116 -4.65 -16.69 16.78
N CYS A 117 -3.44 -16.16 16.53
CA CYS A 117 -3.22 -15.22 15.44
C CYS A 117 -3.54 -15.84 14.08
N ASN A 118 -3.10 -17.07 13.81
CA ASN A 118 -3.38 -17.73 12.53
C ASN A 118 -4.88 -18.03 12.35
N PHE A 119 -5.56 -18.37 13.45
CA PHE A 119 -7.00 -18.62 13.45
C PHE A 119 -7.79 -17.41 12.95
N THR A 120 -7.37 -16.17 13.25
CA THR A 120 -8.07 -14.96 12.78
C THR A 120 -7.91 -14.69 11.29
N ILE A 121 -6.97 -15.35 10.59
CA ILE A 121 -6.91 -15.31 9.12
C ILE A 121 -7.99 -16.24 8.54
N VAL A 122 -8.17 -17.42 9.13
CA VAL A 122 -9.08 -18.46 8.65
C VAL A 122 -10.53 -18.17 9.03
N PHE A 123 -10.74 -17.59 10.22
CA PHE A 123 -12.05 -17.31 10.77
C PHE A 123 -12.24 -15.81 10.97
N SER A 124 -13.37 -15.29 10.49
CA SER A 124 -13.77 -13.90 10.65
C SER A 124 -15.20 -13.83 11.18
N ALA A 125 -15.45 -12.92 12.14
CA ALA A 125 -16.78 -12.64 12.65
C ALA A 125 -17.68 -11.93 11.61
N GLY A 126 -17.13 -11.52 10.47
CA GLY A 126 -17.84 -10.81 9.42
C GLY A 126 -17.94 -9.30 9.67
N LEU A 127 -18.47 -8.60 8.67
CA LEU A 127 -18.45 -7.14 8.60
C LEU A 127 -19.30 -6.47 9.69
N ILE A 128 -20.50 -6.98 9.94
CA ILE A 128 -21.45 -6.36 10.88
C ILE A 128 -20.93 -6.43 12.32
N PRO A 129 -20.54 -7.61 12.87
CA PRO A 129 -20.00 -7.66 14.23
C PRO A 129 -18.72 -6.84 14.38
N TRP A 130 -17.84 -6.86 13.38
CA TRP A 130 -16.62 -6.04 13.37
C TRP A 130 -16.93 -4.54 13.42
N TYR A 131 -17.90 -4.07 12.62
CA TYR A 131 -18.34 -2.67 12.64
C TYR A 131 -18.93 -2.27 13.99
N VAL A 132 -19.82 -3.09 14.56
CA VAL A 132 -20.45 -2.85 15.86
C VAL A 132 -19.38 -2.73 16.96
N VAL A 133 -18.36 -3.59 16.97
CA VAL A 133 -17.24 -3.48 17.92
C VAL A 133 -16.49 -2.16 17.74
N CYS A 134 -16.10 -1.83 16.52
CA CYS A 134 -15.35 -0.62 16.22
C CYS A 134 -16.11 0.66 16.61
N VAL A 135 -17.40 0.72 16.32
CA VAL A 135 -18.20 1.92 16.58
C VAL A 135 -18.71 2.00 18.01
N ASN A 136 -19.32 0.93 18.53
CA ASN A 136 -20.02 0.99 19.81
C ASN A 136 -19.08 0.81 21.01
N TYR A 137 -17.97 0.08 20.87
CA TYR A 137 -17.05 -0.20 21.96
C TYR A 137 -15.77 0.64 21.88
N TYR A 138 -15.22 0.83 20.68
CA TYR A 138 -13.99 1.61 20.49
C TYR A 138 -14.22 3.07 20.07
N GLY A 139 -15.46 3.47 19.78
CA GLY A 139 -15.78 4.86 19.44
C GLY A 139 -15.15 5.34 18.13
N LEU A 140 -14.91 4.45 17.17
CA LEU A 140 -14.21 4.76 15.91
C LEU A 140 -15.11 5.42 14.86
N LYS A 141 -16.34 5.80 15.17
CA LYS A 141 -17.20 6.49 14.20
C LYS A 141 -16.71 7.92 13.98
N ASN A 142 -16.48 8.27 12.72
CA ASN A 142 -16.06 9.60 12.27
C ASN A 142 -14.82 10.14 12.98
N ASN A 143 -13.83 9.28 13.20
CA ASN A 143 -12.61 9.58 13.94
C ASN A 143 -11.38 9.14 13.11
N ILE A 144 -10.31 9.94 13.08
CA ILE A 144 -9.07 9.60 12.37
C ILE A 144 -8.45 8.28 12.84
N LEU A 145 -8.64 7.90 14.11
CA LEU A 145 -8.18 6.61 14.64
C LEU A 145 -8.84 5.41 13.95
N ALA A 146 -10.03 5.59 13.37
CA ALA A 146 -10.73 4.58 12.58
C ALA A 146 -9.98 4.20 11.30
N LEU A 147 -9.12 5.09 10.80
CA LEU A 147 -8.28 4.85 9.64
C LEU A 147 -6.97 4.13 10.01
N ILE A 148 -6.62 4.08 11.30
CA ILE A 148 -5.34 3.54 11.78
C ILE A 148 -5.53 2.20 12.50
N LEU A 149 -6.37 2.19 13.55
CA LEU A 149 -6.47 1.09 14.50
C LEU A 149 -6.95 -0.23 13.88
N PRO A 150 -7.97 -0.26 13.00
CA PRO A 150 -8.45 -1.53 12.47
C PRO A 150 -7.41 -2.28 11.62
N SER A 151 -6.45 -1.56 11.02
CA SER A 151 -5.38 -2.11 10.17
C SER A 151 -4.02 -2.18 10.86
N ILE A 152 -3.94 -1.89 12.17
CA ILE A 152 -2.67 -1.75 12.90
C ILE A 152 -1.91 -3.07 13.08
N PHE A 153 -2.56 -4.21 12.87
CA PHE A 153 -1.92 -5.51 13.02
C PHE A 153 -2.29 -6.44 11.86
N SER A 154 -1.27 -6.91 11.16
CA SER A 154 -1.37 -7.96 10.14
C SER A 154 -0.62 -9.20 10.61
N VAL A 155 -1.37 -10.30 10.72
CA VAL A 155 -0.84 -11.61 11.11
C VAL A 155 0.18 -12.12 10.09
N TRP A 156 -0.06 -11.87 8.80
CA TRP A 156 0.87 -12.22 7.73
C TRP A 156 2.23 -11.54 7.92
N ASN A 157 2.20 -10.22 8.14
CA ASN A 157 3.40 -9.41 8.39
C ASN A 157 4.13 -9.83 9.67
N MET A 158 3.38 -10.23 10.70
CA MET A 158 3.92 -10.76 11.95
C MET A 158 4.69 -12.07 11.73
N PHE A 159 4.14 -13.02 10.97
CA PHE A 159 4.84 -14.27 10.65
C PHE A 159 6.08 -14.04 9.77
N LEU A 160 6.01 -13.09 8.84
CA LEU A 160 7.18 -12.70 8.04
C LEU A 160 8.30 -12.17 8.95
N MET A 161 8.00 -11.18 9.80
CA MET A 161 8.97 -10.67 10.79
C MET A 161 9.52 -11.76 11.72
N ARG A 162 8.66 -12.67 12.19
CA ARG A 162 9.06 -13.77 13.08
C ARG A 162 10.08 -14.69 12.41
N THR A 163 9.92 -14.95 11.12
CA THR A 163 10.84 -15.79 10.33
C THR A 163 12.23 -15.15 10.30
N TYR A 164 12.31 -13.84 10.07
CA TYR A 164 13.59 -13.11 10.11
C TYR A 164 14.22 -13.13 11.51
N PHE A 165 13.46 -12.84 12.57
CA PHE A 165 14.00 -12.89 13.93
C PHE A 165 14.46 -14.30 14.35
N SER A 166 13.80 -15.34 13.83
CA SER A 166 14.16 -16.74 14.08
C SER A 166 15.38 -17.21 13.27
N SER A 167 15.71 -16.50 12.18
CA SER A 167 16.91 -16.77 11.37
C SER A 167 18.21 -16.26 11.99
N ILE A 168 18.11 -15.38 12.99
CA ILE A 168 19.25 -14.88 13.74
C ILE A 168 19.81 -16.01 14.61
N SER A 169 21.13 -16.18 14.62
CA SER A 169 21.79 -17.23 15.40
C SER A 169 21.38 -17.18 16.88
N PRO A 170 20.90 -18.29 17.47
CA PRO A 170 20.54 -18.34 18.89
C PRO A 170 21.68 -17.92 19.81
N SER A 171 22.93 -18.19 19.43
CA SER A 171 24.12 -17.83 20.20
C SER A 171 24.25 -16.32 20.46
N LEU A 172 23.77 -15.46 19.55
CA LEU A 172 23.77 -14.00 19.76
C LEU A 172 22.80 -13.60 20.87
N TYR A 173 21.63 -14.23 20.93
CA TYR A 173 20.66 -13.98 21.98
C TYR A 173 21.11 -14.57 23.32
N GLU A 174 21.79 -15.71 23.31
CA GLU A 174 22.34 -16.34 24.52
C GLU A 174 23.51 -15.53 25.10
N ALA A 175 24.44 -15.08 24.25
CA ALA A 175 25.54 -14.20 24.66
C ALA A 175 25.01 -12.91 25.31
N ALA A 176 24.04 -12.25 24.67
CA ALA A 176 23.45 -11.05 25.24
C ALA A 176 22.75 -11.30 26.60
N LYS A 177 22.13 -12.47 26.79
CA LYS A 177 21.54 -12.85 28.08
C LYS A 177 22.60 -13.12 29.14
N ILE A 178 23.74 -13.73 28.79
CA ILE A 178 24.87 -13.92 29.69
C ILE A 178 25.41 -12.56 30.15
N ASP A 179 25.44 -11.57 29.25
CA ASP A 179 25.79 -10.16 29.55
C ASP A 179 24.69 -9.41 30.35
N GLY A 180 23.61 -10.08 30.76
CA GLY A 180 22.53 -9.48 31.54
C GLY A 180 21.54 -8.62 30.75
N ALA A 181 21.54 -8.69 29.42
CA ALA A 181 20.61 -7.92 28.60
C ALA A 181 19.15 -8.38 28.78
N SER A 182 18.25 -7.43 29.01
CA SER A 182 16.81 -7.70 29.01
C SER A 182 16.29 -7.99 27.60
N TYR A 183 15.15 -8.68 27.48
CA TYR A 183 14.55 -8.97 26.17
C TYR A 183 14.25 -7.71 25.34
N MET A 184 13.87 -6.61 26.00
CA MET A 184 13.61 -5.34 25.32
C MET A 184 14.91 -4.72 24.78
N LEU A 185 16.02 -4.86 25.52
CA LEU A 185 17.34 -4.42 25.05
C LEU A 185 17.81 -5.28 23.86
N ILE A 186 17.64 -6.60 23.94
CA ILE A 186 17.95 -7.54 22.85
C ILE A 186 17.13 -7.19 21.60
N TYR A 187 15.84 -6.91 21.76
CA TYR A 187 14.95 -6.51 20.67
C TYR A 187 15.46 -5.26 19.94
N TRP A 188 15.71 -4.16 20.67
CA TRP A 188 16.10 -2.88 20.07
C TRP A 188 17.54 -2.86 19.55
N ARG A 189 18.49 -3.50 20.25
CA ARG A 189 19.92 -3.40 19.92
C ARG A 189 20.42 -4.54 19.04
N ILE A 190 19.73 -5.68 18.98
CA ILE A 190 20.19 -6.86 18.25
C ILE A 190 19.17 -7.28 17.20
N ALA A 191 17.95 -7.65 17.61
CA ALA A 191 16.99 -8.26 16.71
C ALA A 191 16.53 -7.32 15.58
N LEU A 192 16.14 -6.09 15.93
CA LEU A 192 15.68 -5.09 14.95
C LEU A 192 16.78 -4.66 13.96
N PRO A 193 18.00 -4.26 14.39
CA PRO A 193 19.07 -3.86 13.46
C PRO A 193 19.50 -4.99 12.51
N LEU A 194 19.59 -6.23 13.00
CA LEU A 194 19.93 -7.39 12.17
C LEU A 194 18.81 -7.78 11.20
N SER A 195 17.58 -7.36 11.47
CA SER A 195 16.40 -7.61 10.63
C SER A 195 16.01 -6.40 9.76
N LYS A 196 16.95 -5.48 9.47
CA LYS A 196 16.69 -4.23 8.73
C LYS A 196 15.95 -4.46 7.41
N THR A 197 16.33 -5.48 6.64
CA THR A 197 15.66 -5.86 5.40
C THR A 197 14.19 -6.21 5.61
N ALA A 198 13.90 -6.98 6.67
CA ALA A 198 12.53 -7.37 7.02
C ALA A 198 11.71 -6.16 7.45
N VAL A 199 12.28 -5.30 8.30
CA VAL A 199 11.64 -4.06 8.79
C VAL A 199 11.26 -3.16 7.61
N LEU A 200 12.15 -2.99 6.64
CA LEU A 200 11.87 -2.18 5.44
C LEU A 200 10.82 -2.82 4.53
N THR A 201 10.89 -4.14 4.35
CA THR A 201 9.92 -4.88 3.53
C THR A 201 8.52 -4.78 4.11
N VAL A 202 8.37 -5.11 5.41
CA VAL A 202 7.08 -5.10 6.11
C VAL A 202 6.59 -3.66 6.32
N GLY A 203 7.49 -2.73 6.59
CA GLY A 203 7.18 -1.31 6.68
C GLY A 203 6.60 -0.77 5.38
N LEU A 204 7.18 -1.13 4.23
CA LEU A 204 6.59 -0.76 2.93
C LEU A 204 5.21 -1.40 2.75
N MET A 205 5.03 -2.68 3.10
CA MET A 205 3.72 -3.34 2.97
C MET A 205 2.65 -2.62 3.78
N TYR A 206 2.94 -2.20 5.02
CA TYR A 206 2.02 -1.38 5.81
C TYR A 206 1.80 0.01 5.21
N ALA A 207 2.86 0.68 4.75
CA ALA A 207 2.73 1.99 4.12
C ALA A 207 1.84 1.94 2.87
N LEU A 208 2.01 0.92 2.03
CA LEU A 208 1.16 0.69 0.87
C LEU A 208 -0.28 0.35 1.28
N GLN A 209 -0.47 -0.46 2.34
CA GLN A 209 -1.80 -0.77 2.84
C GLN A 209 -2.54 0.50 3.29
N TYR A 210 -1.92 1.33 4.14
CA TYR A 210 -2.54 2.57 4.61
C TYR A 210 -2.73 3.61 3.51
N TRP A 211 -1.76 3.73 2.58
CA TRP A 211 -1.90 4.64 1.46
C TRP A 211 -3.08 4.27 0.56
N ASN A 212 -3.32 2.97 0.36
CA ASN A 212 -4.37 2.46 -0.51
C ASN A 212 -5.71 2.23 0.20
N ASP A 213 -5.82 2.54 1.49
CA ASP A 213 -7.05 2.29 2.25
C ASP A 213 -8.12 3.34 1.95
N TRP A 214 -9.16 2.88 1.24
CA TRP A 214 -10.41 3.60 1.04
C TRP A 214 -11.56 2.95 1.82
N TRP A 215 -11.37 1.73 2.32
CA TRP A 215 -12.43 0.90 2.86
C TRP A 215 -12.80 1.30 4.29
N ASN A 216 -11.81 1.49 5.17
CA ASN A 216 -12.11 1.97 6.52
C ASN A 216 -12.73 3.37 6.49
N ALA A 217 -12.29 4.21 5.54
CA ALA A 217 -12.87 5.53 5.34
C ALA A 217 -14.35 5.45 4.90
N LEU A 218 -14.66 4.58 3.94
CA LEU A 218 -16.04 4.34 3.49
C LEU A 218 -16.96 3.91 4.63
N ILE A 219 -16.47 3.07 5.53
CA ILE A 219 -17.30 2.49 6.60
C ILE A 219 -17.46 3.43 7.79
N PHE A 220 -16.38 4.08 8.20
CA PHE A 220 -16.34 4.78 9.48
C PHE A 220 -16.44 6.30 9.37
N ILE A 221 -16.07 6.90 8.23
CA ILE A 221 -15.88 8.35 8.11
C ILE A 221 -17.02 8.99 7.32
N ASN A 222 -17.67 9.99 7.92
CA ASN A 222 -18.70 10.81 7.27
C ASN A 222 -18.22 12.24 6.99
N ASP A 223 -17.28 12.73 7.79
CA ASP A 223 -16.71 14.05 7.64
C ASP A 223 -15.74 14.08 6.46
N LYS A 224 -16.06 14.92 5.48
CA LYS A 224 -15.29 15.13 4.24
C LYS A 224 -13.88 15.63 4.52
N ASP A 225 -13.68 16.27 5.67
CA ASP A 225 -12.38 16.78 6.10
C ASP A 225 -11.42 15.68 6.56
N LEU A 226 -11.94 14.49 6.87
CA LEU A 226 -11.17 13.31 7.26
C LEU A 226 -11.03 12.30 6.11
N PHE A 227 -11.47 12.63 4.90
CA PHE A 227 -11.41 11.69 3.78
C PHE A 227 -9.94 11.53 3.34
N PRO A 228 -9.36 10.32 3.41
CA PRO A 228 -8.08 10.05 2.77
C PRO A 228 -8.24 10.17 1.25
N LEU A 229 -7.14 10.46 0.58
CA LEU A 229 -7.06 10.66 -0.87
C LEU A 229 -7.78 9.57 -1.65
N GLN A 230 -7.50 8.30 -1.34
CA GLN A 230 -8.12 7.18 -2.07
C GLN A 230 -9.63 7.15 -1.94
N TYR A 231 -10.15 7.41 -0.74
CA TYR A 231 -11.59 7.45 -0.54
C TYR A 231 -12.22 8.65 -1.21
N TYR A 232 -11.61 9.83 -1.10
CA TYR A 232 -12.09 11.03 -1.78
C TYR A 232 -12.25 10.79 -3.28
N LEU A 233 -11.27 10.16 -3.90
CA LEU A 233 -11.26 9.85 -5.32
C LEU A 233 -12.26 8.75 -5.68
N TYR A 234 -12.42 7.73 -4.82
CA TYR A 234 -13.50 6.75 -4.93
C TYR A 234 -14.87 7.42 -4.94
N THR A 235 -15.12 8.44 -4.09
CA THR A 235 -16.41 9.15 -4.09
C THR A 235 -16.66 9.92 -5.38
N ILE A 236 -15.63 10.53 -5.98
CA ILE A 236 -15.75 11.20 -7.29
C ILE A 236 -16.18 10.19 -8.35
N LEU A 237 -15.49 9.05 -8.44
CA LEU A 237 -15.80 7.99 -9.40
C LEU A 237 -17.20 7.40 -9.20
N SER A 238 -17.58 7.16 -7.94
CA SER A 238 -18.91 6.63 -7.59
C SER A 238 -20.03 7.58 -7.98
N ASN A 239 -19.86 8.89 -7.71
CA ASN A 239 -20.83 9.92 -8.09
C ASN A 239 -20.99 10.03 -9.61
N VAL A 240 -19.89 9.96 -10.37
CA VAL A 240 -19.93 9.94 -11.85
C VAL A 240 -20.75 8.76 -12.36
N ASN A 241 -20.48 7.54 -11.85
CA ASN A 241 -21.21 6.35 -12.26
C ASN A 241 -22.71 6.42 -11.91
N ALA A 242 -23.07 7.00 -10.75
CA ALA A 242 -24.46 7.16 -10.35
C ALA A 242 -25.25 8.08 -11.29
N ILE A 243 -24.65 9.19 -11.73
CA ILE A 243 -25.25 10.12 -12.71
C ILE A 243 -25.44 9.44 -14.07
N SER A 244 -24.40 8.77 -14.59
CA SER A 244 -24.45 8.09 -15.89
C SER A 244 -25.49 6.95 -15.95
N SER A 245 -25.78 6.32 -14.81
CA SER A 245 -26.74 5.21 -14.70
C SER A 245 -28.21 5.62 -14.61
N GLY A 246 -28.52 6.93 -14.65
CA GLY A 246 -29.90 7.43 -14.60
C GLY A 246 -30.55 7.33 -13.22
N ARG A 247 -29.78 7.03 -12.16
CA ARG A 247 -30.25 6.96 -10.76
C ARG A 247 -30.48 8.34 -10.12
N ILE A 248 -30.18 9.42 -10.84
CA ILE A 248 -30.41 10.81 -10.44
C ILE A 248 -31.36 11.44 -11.47
N PRO A 249 -32.47 12.08 -11.07
CA PRO A 249 -33.43 12.68 -11.99
C PRO A 249 -32.78 13.69 -12.94
N SER A 250 -33.10 13.57 -14.23
CA SER A 250 -32.54 14.35 -15.34
C SER A 250 -32.74 15.87 -15.21
N GLY A 251 -33.64 16.35 -14.35
CA GLY A 251 -33.86 17.77 -14.06
C GLY A 251 -32.81 18.43 -13.15
N ALA A 252 -32.02 17.66 -12.39
CA ALA A 252 -30.93 18.18 -11.55
C ALA A 252 -29.56 18.15 -12.26
N ALA A 253 -29.50 17.60 -13.48
CA ALA A 253 -28.27 17.39 -14.26
C ALA A 253 -28.02 18.48 -15.32
N ALA A 254 -28.94 19.44 -15.48
CA ALA A 254 -28.82 20.56 -16.42
C ALA A 254 -27.71 21.54 -15.95
N GLY A 255 -26.46 21.26 -16.31
CA GLY A 255 -25.29 22.05 -15.96
C GLY A 255 -24.08 21.23 -15.51
N ILE A 256 -24.25 19.92 -15.29
CA ILE A 256 -23.15 19.02 -14.99
C ILE A 256 -22.68 18.39 -16.31
N THR A 257 -21.73 19.03 -16.99
CA THR A 257 -20.88 18.31 -17.93
C THR A 257 -20.18 17.22 -17.15
N LEU A 258 -20.57 15.96 -17.38
CA LEU A 258 -20.03 14.80 -16.68
C LEU A 258 -18.50 14.86 -16.69
N PRO A 259 -17.84 14.59 -15.54
CA PRO A 259 -16.45 14.17 -15.51
C PRO A 259 -16.32 12.87 -16.29
N SER A 260 -15.99 13.08 -17.54
CA SER A 260 -15.80 12.17 -18.62
C SER A 260 -14.41 11.53 -18.47
N GLU A 261 -14.05 10.51 -19.24
CA GLU A 261 -12.99 9.54 -18.90
C GLU A 261 -11.62 10.18 -18.52
N THR A 262 -11.34 11.39 -19.02
CA THR A 262 -10.20 12.23 -18.63
C THR A 262 -10.09 12.50 -17.13
N VAL A 263 -11.20 12.77 -16.42
CA VAL A 263 -11.17 13.07 -14.98
C VAL A 263 -10.82 11.83 -14.18
N LYS A 264 -11.35 10.66 -14.57
CA LYS A 264 -11.01 9.39 -13.91
C LYS A 264 -9.50 9.13 -13.99
N MET A 265 -8.94 9.29 -15.18
CA MET A 265 -7.51 9.10 -15.41
C MET A 265 -6.66 10.15 -14.70
N ALA A 266 -7.04 11.43 -14.72
CA ALA A 266 -6.33 12.49 -14.01
C ALA A 266 -6.31 12.26 -12.50
N VAL A 267 -7.44 11.83 -11.93
CA VAL A 267 -7.58 11.41 -10.53
C VAL A 267 -6.64 10.25 -10.20
N THR A 268 -6.56 9.23 -11.07
CA THR A 268 -5.61 8.13 -10.92
C THR A 268 -4.15 8.61 -10.94
N VAL A 269 -3.78 9.51 -11.85
CA VAL A 269 -2.42 10.09 -11.90
C VAL A 269 -2.09 10.84 -10.61
N ILE A 270 -3.02 11.66 -10.09
CA ILE A 270 -2.85 12.37 -8.82
C ILE A 270 -2.57 11.35 -7.71
N THR A 271 -3.39 10.30 -7.61
CA THR A 271 -3.27 9.26 -6.59
C THR A 271 -1.92 8.54 -6.57
N ILE A 272 -1.47 8.10 -7.76
CA ILE A 272 -0.31 7.23 -7.90
C ILE A 272 0.99 8.04 -7.81
N GLY A 273 0.95 9.33 -8.15
CA GLY A 273 2.10 10.22 -8.20
C GLY A 273 3.06 10.07 -7.01
N PRO A 274 2.62 10.25 -5.75
CA PRO A 274 3.53 10.15 -4.61
C PRO A 274 4.16 8.77 -4.42
N ILE A 275 3.44 7.68 -4.73
CA ILE A 275 4.02 6.32 -4.68
C ILE A 275 5.12 6.19 -5.73
N ILE A 276 4.90 6.68 -6.96
CA ILE A 276 5.91 6.64 -8.03
C ILE A 276 7.17 7.37 -7.61
N PHE A 277 7.05 8.55 -7.00
CA PHE A 277 8.21 9.32 -6.54
C PHE A 277 8.93 8.66 -5.36
N LEU A 278 8.21 7.94 -4.49
CA LEU A 278 8.78 7.25 -3.33
C LEU A 278 9.44 5.92 -3.71
N TYR A 279 8.98 5.27 -4.78
CA TYR A 279 9.44 3.95 -5.20
C TYR A 279 10.95 3.83 -5.42
N PRO A 280 11.65 4.73 -6.15
CA PRO A 280 13.11 4.66 -6.33
C PRO A 280 13.90 4.65 -5.02
N PHE A 281 13.44 5.40 -4.02
CA PHE A 281 14.08 5.47 -2.71
C PHE A 281 13.96 4.15 -1.96
N VAL A 282 12.83 3.47 -2.09
CA VAL A 282 12.58 2.20 -1.42
C VAL A 282 13.22 1.02 -2.17
N GLN A 283 13.22 1.06 -3.51
CA GLN A 283 13.77 0.01 -4.38
C GLN A 283 15.24 -0.30 -4.04
N LYS A 284 16.06 0.72 -3.74
CA LYS A 284 17.47 0.54 -3.36
C LYS A 284 17.64 -0.44 -2.19
N TYR A 285 16.72 -0.42 -1.22
CA TYR A 285 16.78 -1.30 -0.06
C TYR A 285 16.26 -2.72 -0.35
N PHE A 286 15.26 -2.85 -1.23
CA PHE A 286 14.75 -4.14 -1.68
C PHE A 286 15.80 -4.95 -2.45
N VAL A 287 16.51 -4.31 -3.38
CA VAL A 287 17.55 -4.97 -4.18
C VAL A 287 18.68 -5.47 -3.27
N GLN A 288 19.10 -4.67 -2.28
CA GLN A 288 20.11 -5.10 -1.31
C GLN A 288 19.62 -6.30 -0.47
N GLY A 289 18.36 -6.27 -0.04
CA GLY A 289 17.75 -7.34 0.74
C GLY A 289 17.71 -8.69 0.01
N ILE A 290 17.17 -8.69 -1.21
CA ILE A 290 17.05 -9.90 -2.03
C ILE A 290 18.43 -10.44 -2.40
N MET A 291 19.38 -9.57 -2.76
CA MET A 291 20.74 -9.99 -3.13
C MET A 291 21.51 -10.57 -1.94
N THR A 292 21.33 -10.08 -0.71
CA THR A 292 21.95 -10.68 0.48
C THR A 292 21.31 -12.00 0.90
N GLY A 293 20.01 -12.20 0.62
CA GLY A 293 19.32 -13.47 0.83
C GLY A 293 19.72 -14.55 -0.19
N ALA A 294 19.95 -14.16 -1.44
CA ALA A 294 20.34 -15.06 -2.53
C ALA A 294 21.81 -15.52 -2.46
N VAL A 295 22.66 -14.85 -1.68
CA VAL A 295 24.09 -15.21 -1.49
C VAL A 295 24.28 -16.15 -0.28
N LYS A 296 23.20 -16.53 0.41
CA LYS A 296 23.24 -17.47 1.55
C LYS A 296 23.19 -18.95 1.14
N GLU A 297 23.28 -19.27 -0.16
CA GLU A 297 23.55 -20.61 -0.68
C GLU A 297 24.88 -20.66 -1.43
#